data_AF-A0AAE2R788-F1
#
_entry.id   AF-A0AAE2R788-F1
#
_cell.length_a   1.000
_cell.length_b   1.000
_cell.length_c   1.000
_cell.angle_alpha   90.00
_cell.angle_beta   90.00
_cell.angle_gamma   90.00
#
_symmetry.space_group_name_H-M   'P 1'
#
loop_
_entity.id
_entity.type
_entity.pdbx_description
1 polymer ?
#
loop_
_entity_poly.entity_id
_entity_poly.type
_entity_poly.pdbx_seq_one_letter_code
_entity_poly.pdbx_strand_id
1 'polypeptide(L)'
;MESEDATLTKKVELRPLVGLTRGLPPADLEAITIDAIRTHRQLVEKADELFQGLPETYKTGKEAGGPQHIRYIEASIEMHAQMSAVNTLISILGFIPKVLVN
;
A
#
# COMPACT_ATOMS: atom_id res chain seq x y z
N MET A 1 31.65 -1.81 11.97
CA MET A 1 30.46 -2.61 11.62
C MET A 1 29.27 -1.66 11.72
N GLU A 2 28.85 -1.08 10.61
CA GLU A 2 27.54 -0.41 10.56
C GLU A 2 26.49 -1.51 10.74
N SER A 3 25.66 -1.39 11.77
CA SER A 3 24.62 -2.37 12.06
C SER A 3 23.64 -2.44 10.88
N GLU A 4 23.24 -3.63 10.45
CA GLU A 4 22.18 -3.83 9.43
C GLU A 4 20.87 -3.08 9.78
N ASP A 5 20.69 -2.74 11.05
CA ASP A 5 19.60 -1.89 11.56
C ASP A 5 19.66 -0.45 11.01
N ALA A 6 20.87 0.07 10.76
CA ALA A 6 21.10 1.42 10.25
C ALA A 6 20.81 1.56 8.74
N THR A 7 20.82 0.46 7.98
CA THR A 7 20.47 0.46 6.55
C THR A 7 18.97 0.27 6.34
N LEU A 8 18.29 -0.49 7.20
CA LEU A 8 16.82 -0.62 7.22
C LEU A 8 16.12 0.72 7.53
N THR A 9 16.70 1.53 8.40
CA THR A 9 16.07 2.77 8.93
C THR A 9 15.88 3.89 7.90
N LYS A 10 16.52 3.84 6.71
CA LYS A 10 16.36 4.86 5.67
C LYS A 10 15.19 4.63 4.71
N LYS A 11 14.52 3.45 4.74
CA LYS A 11 13.48 3.09 3.75
C LYS A 11 12.10 2.76 4.35
N VAL A 12 11.96 2.80 5.68
CA VAL A 12 10.71 2.42 6.35
C VAL A 12 9.78 3.62 6.48
N GLU A 13 8.72 3.63 5.66
CA GLU A 13 7.66 4.65 5.68
C GLU A 13 6.82 4.57 6.97
N LEU A 14 6.49 3.36 7.43
CA LEU A 14 5.70 3.11 8.64
C LEU A 14 6.52 2.45 9.76
N ARG A 15 7.30 3.26 10.48
CA ARG A 15 8.16 2.81 11.59
C ARG A 15 7.49 1.87 12.61
N PRO A 16 6.19 2.04 12.98
CA PRO A 16 5.54 1.12 13.92
C PRO A 16 5.52 -0.34 13.48
N LEU A 17 5.52 -0.63 12.17
CA LEU A 17 5.49 -2.00 11.66
C LEU A 17 6.74 -2.79 12.06
N VAL A 18 7.90 -2.14 12.21
CA VAL A 18 9.14 -2.81 12.68
C VAL A 18 8.95 -3.42 14.06
N GLY A 19 8.30 -2.69 14.97
CA GLY A 19 8.01 -3.18 16.31
C GLY A 19 6.92 -4.25 16.31
N LEU A 20 5.86 -4.06 15.52
CA LEU A 20 4.71 -4.97 15.45
C LEU A 20 5.08 -6.34 14.86
N THR A 21 6.01 -6.40 13.91
CA THR A 21 6.42 -7.65 13.26
C THR A 21 7.66 -8.28 13.90
N ARG A 22 8.22 -7.66 14.94
CA ARG A 22 9.46 -8.14 15.58
C ARG A 22 9.23 -9.52 16.23
N GLY A 23 10.06 -10.49 15.83
CA GLY A 23 10.03 -11.84 16.39
C GLY A 23 8.98 -12.76 15.76
N LEU A 24 8.25 -12.31 14.73
CA LEU A 24 7.40 -13.20 13.94
C LEU A 24 8.26 -14.27 13.22
N PRO A 25 7.74 -15.50 13.08
CA PRO A 25 8.32 -16.46 12.16
C PRO A 25 8.41 -15.88 10.74
N PRO A 26 9.50 -16.13 9.98
CA PRO A 26 9.66 -15.58 8.63
C PRO A 26 8.51 -15.92 7.68
N ALA A 27 7.94 -17.13 7.79
CA ALA A 27 6.80 -17.56 6.99
C ALA A 27 5.54 -16.74 7.27
N ASP A 28 5.31 -16.34 8.51
CA ASP A 28 4.14 -15.53 8.89
C ASP A 28 4.30 -14.10 8.37
N LEU A 29 5.50 -13.52 8.44
CA LEU A 29 5.78 -12.21 7.86
C LEU A 29 5.60 -12.22 6.34
N GLU A 30 6.06 -13.28 5.66
CA GLU A 30 5.87 -13.44 4.23
C GLU A 30 4.38 -13.55 3.88
N ALA A 31 3.61 -14.35 4.62
CA ALA A 31 2.16 -14.49 4.42
C ALA A 31 1.42 -13.15 4.59
N ILE A 32 1.71 -12.40 5.65
CA ILE A 32 1.16 -11.06 5.88
C ILE A 32 1.51 -10.12 4.73
N THR A 33 2.74 -10.19 4.22
CA THR A 33 3.20 -9.35 3.09
C THR A 33 2.47 -9.72 1.80
N ILE A 34 2.26 -11.01 1.52
CA ILE A 34 1.48 -11.49 0.37
C ILE A 34 0.05 -10.96 0.43
N ASP A 35 -0.62 -11.07 1.58
CA ASP A 35 -2.00 -10.60 1.73
C ASP A 35 -2.08 -9.08 1.66
N ALA A 36 -1.12 -8.35 2.22
CA ALA A 36 -1.04 -6.89 2.06
C ALA A 36 -0.91 -6.45 0.59
N ILE A 37 -0.14 -7.18 -0.22
CA ILE A 37 -0.02 -6.95 -1.67
C ILE A 37 -1.35 -7.23 -2.38
N ARG A 38 -2.06 -8.32 -2.02
CA ARG A 38 -3.38 -8.63 -2.59
C ARG A 38 -4.40 -7.53 -2.25
N THR A 39 -4.44 -7.10 -0.99
CA THR A 39 -5.30 -5.99 -0.55
C THR A 39 -4.97 -4.71 -1.32
N HIS A 40 -3.69 -4.39 -1.51
CA HIS A 40 -3.31 -3.22 -2.29
C HIS A 40 -3.83 -3.29 -3.73
N ARG A 41 -3.73 -4.45 -4.40
CA ARG A 41 -4.27 -4.63 -5.75
C ARG A 41 -5.79 -4.41 -5.81
N GLN A 42 -6.54 -4.94 -4.84
CA GLN A 42 -7.98 -4.70 -4.74
C GLN A 42 -8.32 -3.21 -4.53
N LEU A 43 -7.52 -2.50 -3.76
CA LEU A 43 -7.70 -1.05 -3.54
C LEU A 43 -7.38 -0.24 -4.80
N VAL A 44 -6.37 -0.65 -5.58
CA VAL A 44 -6.07 -0.05 -6.89
C VAL A 44 -7.25 -0.23 -7.84
N GLU A 45 -7.78 -1.45 -7.95
CA GLU A 45 -8.95 -1.76 -8.79
C GLU A 45 -10.16 -0.90 -8.39
N LYS A 46 -10.48 -0.85 -7.09
CA LYS A 46 -11.58 -0.01 -6.57
C LYS A 46 -11.38 1.48 -6.89
N ALA A 47 -10.16 2.00 -6.72
CA ALA A 47 -9.88 3.40 -7.00
C ALA A 47 -9.97 3.72 -8.51
N ASP A 48 -9.49 2.82 -9.37
CA ASP A 48 -9.60 2.95 -10.83
C ASP A 48 -11.06 2.89 -11.28
N GLU A 49 -11.87 1.94 -10.78
CA GLU A 49 -13.30 1.87 -11.08
C GLU A 49 -14.03 3.17 -10.73
N LEU A 50 -13.73 3.74 -9.56
CA LEU A 50 -14.29 5.03 -9.14
C LEU A 50 -13.83 6.17 -10.05
N PHE A 51 -12.56 6.18 -10.46
CA PHE A 51 -12.03 7.17 -11.40
C PHE A 51 -12.72 7.05 -12.76
N GLN A 52 -12.83 5.85 -13.32
CA GLN A 52 -13.49 5.61 -14.60
C GLN A 52 -14.96 6.02 -14.58
N GLY A 53 -15.63 5.88 -13.43
CA GLY A 53 -17.00 6.33 -13.22
C GLY A 53 -17.18 7.85 -13.09
N LEU A 54 -16.12 8.65 -12.95
CA LEU A 54 -16.22 10.11 -12.89
C LEU A 54 -16.60 10.71 -14.27
N PRO A 55 -17.30 11.86 -14.29
CA PRO A 55 -17.46 12.62 -15.53
C PRO A 55 -16.10 13.10 -16.07
N GLU A 56 -15.99 13.25 -17.39
CA GLU A 56 -14.75 13.68 -18.06
C GLU A 56 -14.25 15.06 -17.58
N THR A 57 -15.14 15.94 -17.15
CA THR A 57 -14.78 17.25 -16.56
C THR A 57 -14.00 17.09 -15.26
N TYR A 58 -14.30 16.08 -14.43
CA TYR A 58 -13.54 15.77 -13.23
C TYR A 58 -12.22 15.09 -13.56
N LYS A 59 -12.21 14.11 -14.48
CA LYS A 59 -10.98 13.41 -14.90
C LYS A 59 -9.94 14.37 -15.51
N THR A 60 -10.39 15.38 -16.23
CA THR A 60 -9.55 16.43 -16.82
C THR A 60 -9.25 17.60 -15.88
N GLY A 61 -9.76 17.57 -14.64
CA GLY A 61 -9.52 18.59 -13.62
C GLY A 61 -10.25 19.92 -13.85
N LYS A 62 -11.25 19.96 -14.73
CA LYS A 62 -12.10 21.15 -14.97
C LYS A 62 -13.10 21.38 -13.84
N GLU A 63 -13.52 20.31 -13.18
CA GLU A 63 -14.43 20.34 -12.03
C GLU A 63 -13.81 19.61 -10.83
N ALA A 64 -14.21 20.01 -9.62
CA ALA A 64 -13.74 19.42 -8.37
C ALA A 64 -14.83 19.48 -7.27
N GLY A 65 -14.65 18.70 -6.21
CA GLY A 65 -15.62 18.58 -5.11
C GLY A 65 -16.84 17.70 -5.41
N GLY A 66 -17.77 17.67 -4.46
CA GLY A 66 -18.99 16.86 -4.56
C GLY A 66 -18.81 15.39 -4.15
N PRO A 67 -19.91 14.68 -3.82
CA PRO A 67 -19.84 13.36 -3.19
C PRO A 67 -19.13 12.29 -4.02
N GLN A 68 -19.27 12.31 -5.35
CA GLN A 68 -18.66 11.30 -6.22
C GLN A 68 -17.14 11.47 -6.29
N HIS A 69 -16.67 12.70 -6.46
CA HIS A 69 -15.23 13.00 -6.49
C HIS A 69 -14.58 12.73 -5.13
N ILE A 70 -15.25 13.08 -4.02
CA ILE A 70 -14.76 12.79 -2.67
C ILE A 70 -14.59 11.28 -2.46
N ARG A 71 -15.54 10.44 -2.88
CA ARG A 71 -15.39 8.98 -2.77
C ARG A 71 -14.19 8.43 -3.53
N TYR A 72 -13.92 8.94 -4.74
CA TYR A 72 -12.71 8.57 -5.48
C TYR A 72 -11.44 8.97 -4.72
N ILE A 73 -11.41 10.19 -4.15
CA ILE A 73 -10.28 10.68 -3.36
C ILE A 73 -10.07 9.81 -2.10
N GLU A 74 -11.14 9.47 -1.37
CA GLU A 74 -11.07 8.61 -0.19
C GLU A 74 -10.53 7.21 -0.54
N ALA A 75 -10.97 6.62 -1.65
CA ALA A 75 -10.45 5.33 -2.13
C ALA A 75 -8.97 5.43 -2.54
N SER A 76 -8.58 6.53 -3.16
CA SER A 76 -7.17 6.79 -3.54
C SER A 76 -6.28 6.98 -2.31
N ILE A 77 -6.77 7.65 -1.27
CA ILE A 77 -6.08 7.79 0.02
C ILE A 77 -5.89 6.41 0.67
N GLU A 78 -6.94 5.59 0.72
CA GLU A 78 -6.87 4.23 1.26
C GLU A 78 -5.82 3.38 0.52
N MET A 79 -5.83 3.42 -0.81
CA MET A 79 -4.85 2.74 -1.67
C MET A 79 -3.41 3.19 -1.37
N HIS A 80 -3.16 4.50 -1.26
CA HIS A 80 -1.83 5.03 -1.00
C HIS A 80 -1.35 4.75 0.43
N ALA A 81 -2.22 4.85 1.43
CA ALA A 81 -1.91 4.48 2.81
C ALA A 81 -1.51 3.00 2.91
N GLN A 82 -2.25 2.12 2.22
CA GLN A 82 -1.90 0.69 2.16
C GLN A 82 -0.58 0.45 1.43
N MET A 83 -0.26 1.22 0.37
CA MET A 83 1.02 1.09 -0.33
C MET A 83 2.21 1.36 0.60
N SER A 84 2.10 2.35 1.50
CA SER A 84 3.14 2.61 2.51
C SER A 84 3.35 1.44 3.47
N ALA A 85 2.28 0.71 3.81
CA ALA A 85 2.39 -0.52 4.58
C ALA A 85 3.08 -1.64 3.78
N VAL A 86 2.70 -1.83 2.52
CA VAL A 86 3.33 -2.82 1.62
C VAL A 86 4.82 -2.55 1.45
N ASN A 87 5.23 -1.31 1.15
CA ASN A 87 6.63 -0.91 1.01
C ASN A 87 7.44 -1.18 2.29
N THR A 88 6.83 -0.91 3.44
CA THR A 88 7.46 -1.16 4.74
C THR A 88 7.62 -2.64 5.01
N LEU A 89 6.57 -3.45 4.79
CA LEU A 89 6.62 -4.91 4.98
C LEU A 89 7.66 -5.56 4.07
N ILE A 90 7.72 -5.16 2.79
CA ILE A 90 8.76 -5.62 1.85
C ILE A 90 10.16 -5.24 2.34
N SER A 91 10.32 -4.03 2.90
CA SER A 91 11.62 -3.59 3.44
C SER A 91 12.04 -4.40 4.66
N ILE A 92 11.09 -4.79 5.53
CA ILE A 92 11.34 -5.65 6.69
C ILE A 92 11.63 -7.10 6.24
N LEU A 93 10.88 -7.61 5.26
CA LEU A 93 11.04 -8.97 4.71
C LEU A 93 12.34 -9.12 3.91
N GLY A 94 12.82 -8.04 3.29
CA GLY A 94 14.06 -8.00 2.51
C GLY A 94 13.93 -8.41 1.05
N PHE A 95 12.74 -8.87 0.62
CA PHE A 95 12.44 -9.20 -0.77
C PHE A 95 10.94 -9.00 -1.07
N ILE A 96 10.58 -8.98 -2.35
CA ILE A 96 9.18 -8.95 -2.80
C ILE A 96 8.72 -10.40 -3.00
N PRO A 97 7.75 -10.92 -2.22
CA PRO A 97 7.30 -12.30 -2.35
C PRO A 97 6.53 -12.50 -3.65
N LYS A 98 6.58 -13.72 -4.19
CA LYS A 98 5.84 -14.05 -5.40
C LYS A 98 4.36 -14.20 -5.08
N VAL A 99 3.55 -13.25 -5.57
CA VAL A 99 2.10 -13.29 -5.44
C VAL A 99 1.49 -13.80 -6.75
N LEU A 100 0.90 -14.99 -6.72
CA LEU A 100 0.11 -15.49 -7.84
C LEU A 100 -1.08 -14.54 -8.08
N VAL A 101 -1.25 -14.13 -9.33
CA VAL A 101 -2.46 -13.43 -9.78
C VAL A 101 -3.49 -14.53 -9.99
N ASN A 102 -4.60 -14.48 -9.24
CA ASN A 102 -5.75 -15.34 -9.53
C ASN A 102 -6.47 -14.83 -10.77
#